data_AF-A0A833S1E9-F1
#
_entry.id   AF-A0A833S1E9-F1
#
_cell.length_a   1.000
_cell.length_b   1.000
_cell.length_c   1.000
_cell.angle_alpha   90.00
_cell.angle_beta   90.00
_cell.angle_gamma   90.00
#
_symmetry.space_group_name_H-M   'P 1'
#
loop_
_entity.id
_entity.type
_entity.pdbx_description
1 polymer ?
#
loop_
_entity_poly.entity_id
_entity_poly.type
_entity_poly.pdbx_seq_one_letter_code
_entity_poly.pdbx_strand_id
1 'polypeptide(L)'
;MTDSKIFALPSDQELNTEELSISWPYIAAAAVFLGKKCEWYHNEFMLCRYELKDPRKCLKEGKDVTKCAKEGFQEIKKHCGKEFEAHVNCVVDTSATGTDDRYCSKTRKMFDDCMLKNLNMERPSFGYFCEARVHDSPRPKPEPEPDRFTDRLPDPAAPPYPPPKYQGASGFNI
;
A
#
# COMPACT_ATOMS: atom_id res chain seq x y z
N MET A 1 -31.16 11.11 -21.17
CA MET A 1 -30.72 10.58 -19.86
C MET A 1 -30.37 9.12 -20.04
N THR A 2 -29.28 8.83 -20.72
CA THR A 2 -28.81 7.47 -20.99
C THR A 2 -27.31 7.57 -21.07
N ASP A 3 -26.65 7.17 -19.99
CA ASP A 3 -25.28 6.61 -19.96
C ASP A 3 -24.86 6.43 -18.49
N SER A 4 -25.66 5.69 -17.72
CA SER A 4 -25.12 5.04 -16.52
C SER A 4 -24.22 3.90 -17.02
N LYS A 5 -22.91 4.13 -17.07
CA LYS A 5 -21.92 3.08 -17.37
C LYS A 5 -22.24 1.88 -16.48
N ILE A 6 -22.61 0.75 -17.10
CA ILE A 6 -22.85 -0.50 -16.38
C ILE A 6 -21.51 -0.92 -15.78
N PHE A 7 -21.43 -0.89 -14.45
CA PHE A 7 -20.21 -1.20 -13.72
C PHE A 7 -20.10 -2.72 -13.55
N ALA A 8 -19.15 -3.34 -14.25
CA ALA A 8 -18.92 -4.78 -14.17
C ALA A 8 -18.26 -5.17 -12.84
N LEU A 9 -19.08 -5.48 -11.82
CA LEU A 9 -18.60 -5.99 -10.54
C LEU A 9 -18.05 -7.42 -10.69
N PRO A 10 -17.05 -7.80 -9.89
CA PRO A 10 -16.60 -9.19 -9.83
C PRO A 10 -17.71 -10.06 -9.25
N SER A 11 -17.64 -11.37 -9.51
CA SER A 11 -18.59 -12.32 -8.94
C SER A 11 -18.36 -12.53 -7.43
N ASP A 12 -19.40 -12.90 -6.67
CA ASP A 12 -19.27 -13.16 -5.22
C ASP A 12 -18.29 -14.30 -4.92
N GLN A 13 -18.16 -15.26 -5.85
CA GLN A 13 -17.20 -16.36 -5.74
C GLN A 13 -15.75 -15.88 -5.81
N GLU A 14 -15.46 -14.86 -6.63
CA GLU A 14 -14.14 -14.23 -6.70
C GLU A 14 -13.81 -13.44 -5.45
N LEU A 15 -14.82 -12.90 -4.76
CA LEU A 15 -14.63 -12.17 -3.51
C LEU A 15 -14.45 -13.10 -2.31
N ASN A 16 -14.89 -14.36 -2.41
CA ASN A 16 -14.79 -15.29 -1.30
C ASN A 16 -13.33 -15.65 -1.01
N THR A 17 -12.88 -15.26 0.18
CA THR A 17 -11.51 -15.42 0.69
C THR A 17 -11.55 -15.83 2.14
N GLU A 18 -10.52 -16.54 2.58
CA GLU A 18 -10.43 -16.89 3.99
C GLU A 18 -10.00 -15.68 4.81
N GLU A 19 -10.89 -15.20 5.65
CA GLU A 19 -10.69 -14.02 6.47
C GLU A 19 -9.87 -14.29 7.74
N LEU A 20 -9.22 -13.24 8.24
CA LEU A 20 -8.53 -13.27 9.53
C LEU A 20 -9.53 -12.95 10.64
N SER A 21 -10.01 -13.99 11.35
CA SER A 21 -10.92 -13.84 12.50
C SER A 21 -10.15 -13.49 13.78
N ILE A 22 -9.51 -12.32 13.83
CA ILE A 22 -8.69 -11.88 14.97
C ILE A 22 -9.01 -10.43 15.31
N SER A 23 -8.95 -10.06 16.59
CA SER A 23 -9.21 -8.69 17.02
C SER A 23 -8.01 -7.78 16.78
N TRP A 24 -8.28 -6.47 16.70
CA TRP A 24 -7.30 -5.42 16.46
C TRP A 24 -6.01 -5.49 17.30
N PRO A 25 -6.02 -5.68 18.63
CA PRO A 25 -4.79 -5.66 19.44
C PRO A 25 -3.82 -6.79 19.08
N TYR A 26 -4.32 -7.95 18.63
CA TYR A 26 -3.47 -9.04 18.14
C TYR A 26 -2.81 -8.66 16.81
N ILE A 27 -3.55 -7.99 15.92
CA ILE A 27 -3.00 -7.50 14.65
C ILE A 27 -1.92 -6.44 14.92
N ALA A 28 -2.21 -5.48 15.80
CA ALA A 28 -1.27 -4.42 16.16
C ALA A 28 0.03 -4.98 16.77
N ALA A 29 -0.07 -5.94 17.70
CA ALA A 29 1.10 -6.55 18.33
C ALA A 29 1.99 -7.33 17.34
N ALA A 30 1.39 -8.01 16.35
CA ALA A 30 2.11 -8.78 15.34
C ALA A 30 2.54 -7.95 14.11
N ALA A 31 2.04 -6.72 13.97
CA ALA A 31 2.16 -5.91 12.74
C ALA A 31 3.62 -5.75 12.26
N VAL A 32 4.56 -5.55 13.19
CA VAL A 32 5.97 -5.35 12.85
C VAL A 32 6.60 -6.61 12.23
N PHE A 33 6.31 -7.78 12.79
CA PHE A 33 6.83 -9.05 12.26
C PHE A 33 6.12 -9.46 10.98
N LEU A 34 4.79 -9.33 10.93
CA LEU A 34 4.01 -9.62 9.73
C LEU A 34 4.36 -8.68 8.57
N GLY A 35 4.56 -7.39 8.86
CA GLY A 35 5.01 -6.41 7.88
C GLY A 35 6.35 -6.78 7.28
N LYS A 36 7.27 -7.32 8.08
CA LYS A 36 8.59 -7.76 7.61
C LYS A 36 8.53 -9.08 6.84
N LYS A 37 7.76 -10.05 7.34
CA LYS A 37 7.60 -11.37 6.71
C LYS A 37 6.85 -11.28 5.38
N CYS A 38 5.75 -10.55 5.35
CA CYS A 38 4.86 -10.40 4.20
C CYS A 38 5.17 -9.16 3.35
N GLU A 39 6.38 -8.62 3.49
CA GLU A 39 6.82 -7.38 2.86
C GLU A 39 6.61 -7.39 1.34
N TRP A 40 7.00 -8.49 0.68
CA TRP A 40 6.87 -8.61 -0.78
C TRP A 40 5.40 -8.53 -1.24
N TYR A 41 4.51 -9.28 -0.59
CA TYR A 41 3.08 -9.31 -0.94
C TYR A 41 2.39 -7.96 -0.67
N HIS A 42 2.72 -7.31 0.45
CA HIS A 42 2.17 -5.99 0.77
C HIS A 42 2.61 -4.95 -0.25
N ASN A 43 3.88 -4.94 -0.62
CA ASN A 43 4.41 -3.98 -1.60
C ASN A 43 3.78 -4.20 -2.99
N GLU A 44 3.60 -5.44 -3.41
CA GLU A 44 2.94 -5.75 -4.70
C GLU A 44 1.48 -5.29 -4.72
N PHE A 45 0.74 -5.56 -3.64
CA PHE A 45 -0.66 -5.10 -3.52
C PHE A 45 -0.76 -3.57 -3.52
N MET A 46 0.11 -2.89 -2.76
CA MET A 46 0.12 -1.43 -2.70
C MET A 46 0.51 -0.83 -4.05
N LEU A 47 1.52 -1.39 -4.73
CA LEU A 47 1.92 -0.95 -6.06
C LEU A 47 0.78 -1.11 -7.06
N CYS A 48 0.12 -2.27 -7.09
CA CYS A 48 -1.05 -2.53 -7.94
C CYS A 48 -2.14 -1.48 -7.71
N ARG A 49 -2.46 -1.21 -6.43
CA ARG A 49 -3.49 -0.25 -6.05
C ARG A 49 -3.15 1.18 -6.46
N TYR A 50 -1.89 1.59 -6.33
CA TYR A 50 -1.43 2.94 -6.71
C TYR A 50 -1.39 3.13 -8.23
N GLU A 51 -0.93 2.12 -8.97
CA GLU A 51 -0.80 2.18 -10.43
C GLU A 51 -2.15 2.10 -11.15
N LEU A 52 -2.96 1.09 -10.82
CA LEU A 52 -4.22 0.83 -11.55
C LEU A 52 -5.40 1.66 -11.05
N LYS A 53 -5.36 2.13 -9.78
CA LYS A 53 -6.44 2.86 -9.11
C LYS A 53 -7.81 2.16 -9.13
N ASP A 54 -7.83 0.88 -9.48
CA ASP A 54 -9.01 0.03 -9.61
C ASP A 54 -8.88 -1.16 -8.65
N PRO A 55 -9.68 -1.26 -7.57
CA PRO A 55 -9.54 -2.33 -6.58
C PRO A 55 -9.84 -3.72 -7.14
N ARG A 56 -10.66 -3.83 -8.19
CA ARG A 56 -11.06 -5.14 -8.77
C ARG A 56 -9.91 -5.87 -9.44
N LYS A 57 -8.96 -5.12 -10.00
CA LYS A 57 -7.81 -5.71 -10.71
C LYS A 57 -6.77 -6.27 -9.74
N CYS A 58 -6.77 -5.78 -8.49
CA CYS A 58 -5.80 -6.13 -7.45
C CYS A 58 -6.32 -7.16 -6.44
N LEU A 59 -7.42 -7.87 -6.76
CA LEU A 59 -8.04 -8.82 -5.83
C LEU A 59 -7.13 -10.02 -5.56
N LYS A 60 -6.37 -10.48 -6.57
CA LYS A 60 -5.48 -11.63 -6.43
C LYS A 60 -4.35 -11.33 -5.44
N GLU A 61 -3.73 -10.16 -5.57
CA GLU A 61 -2.67 -9.68 -4.70
C GLU A 61 -3.20 -9.49 -3.27
N GLY A 62 -4.44 -9.01 -3.12
CA GLY A 62 -5.12 -8.95 -1.83
C GLY A 62 -5.29 -10.32 -1.17
N LYS A 63 -5.64 -11.35 -1.94
CA LYS A 63 -5.71 -12.74 -1.44
C LYS A 63 -4.35 -13.24 -0.94
N ASP A 64 -3.30 -12.94 -1.68
CA ASP A 64 -1.94 -13.37 -1.34
C ASP A 64 -1.46 -12.68 -0.05
N VAL A 65 -1.81 -11.41 0.16
CA VAL A 65 -1.58 -10.68 1.43
C VAL A 65 -2.28 -11.38 2.60
N THR A 66 -3.59 -11.66 2.48
CA THR A 66 -4.36 -12.31 3.55
C THR A 66 -3.82 -13.71 3.85
N LYS A 67 -3.44 -14.46 2.82
CA LYS A 67 -2.81 -15.78 2.96
C LYS A 67 -1.49 -15.70 3.73
N CYS A 68 -0.60 -14.78 3.37
CA CYS A 68 0.68 -14.61 4.07
C CYS A 68 0.48 -14.22 5.54
N ALA A 69 -0.46 -13.31 5.81
CA ALA A 69 -0.79 -12.91 7.17
C ALA A 69 -1.31 -14.09 8.00
N LYS A 70 -2.17 -14.93 7.43
CA LYS A 70 -2.68 -16.15 8.09
C LYS A 70 -1.55 -17.11 8.45
N GLU A 71 -0.66 -17.40 7.50
CA GLU A 71 0.51 -18.26 7.72
C GLU A 71 1.42 -17.69 8.82
N GLY A 72 1.63 -16.37 8.83
CA GLY A 72 2.36 -15.66 9.90
C GLY A 72 1.74 -15.85 11.28
N PHE A 73 0.43 -15.65 11.43
CA PHE A 73 -0.25 -15.89 12.71
C PHE A 73 -0.23 -17.35 13.13
N GLN A 74 -0.33 -18.30 12.19
CA GLN A 74 -0.21 -19.72 12.50
C GLN A 74 1.17 -20.09 13.04
N GLU A 75 2.24 -19.51 12.49
CA GLU A 75 3.60 -19.72 13.00
C GLU A 75 3.79 -19.09 14.39
N ILE A 76 3.33 -17.86 14.59
CA ILE A 76 3.38 -17.20 15.91
C ILE A 76 2.66 -18.06 16.95
N LYS A 77 1.46 -18.55 16.63
CA LYS A 77 0.69 -19.41 17.52
C LYS A 77 1.40 -20.74 17.84
N LYS A 78 2.09 -21.34 16.86
CA LYS A 78 2.81 -22.61 17.02
C LYS A 78 4.08 -22.47 17.87
N HIS A 79 4.84 -21.39 17.69
CA HIS A 79 6.17 -21.26 18.29
C HIS A 79 6.23 -20.33 19.49
N CYS A 80 5.47 -19.23 19.50
CA CYS A 80 5.57 -18.14 20.48
C CYS A 80 4.20 -17.70 21.04
N GLY A 81 3.21 -18.60 21.04
CA GLY A 81 1.83 -18.25 21.39
C GLY A 81 1.68 -17.71 22.81
N LYS A 82 2.42 -18.26 23.79
CA LYS A 82 2.32 -17.85 25.20
C LYS A 82 2.87 -16.45 25.43
N GLU A 83 4.05 -16.17 24.87
CA GLU A 83 4.73 -14.89 24.96
C GLU A 83 3.93 -13.81 24.22
N PHE A 84 3.36 -14.18 23.07
CA PHE A 84 2.51 -13.30 22.28
C PHE A 84 1.21 -12.92 23.02
N GLU A 85 0.50 -13.89 23.59
CA GLU A 85 -0.70 -13.64 24.39
C GLU A 85 -0.39 -12.77 25.61
N ALA A 86 0.72 -13.02 26.30
CA ALA A 86 1.15 -12.19 27.43
C ALA A 86 1.44 -10.74 27.02
N HIS A 87 2.01 -10.52 25.83
CA HIS A 87 2.23 -9.18 25.30
C HIS A 87 0.92 -8.50 24.93
N VAL A 88 0.02 -9.18 24.21
CA VAL A 88 -1.28 -8.64 23.81
C VAL A 88 -2.12 -8.27 25.04
N ASN A 89 -2.17 -9.13 26.06
CA ASN A 89 -2.90 -8.86 27.29
C ASN A 89 -2.39 -7.59 27.98
N CYS A 90 -1.06 -7.41 28.08
CA CYS A 90 -0.49 -6.18 28.61
C CYS A 90 -0.92 -4.94 27.80
N VAL A 91 -0.89 -5.01 26.46
CA VAL A 91 -1.27 -3.89 25.59
C VAL A 91 -2.75 -3.55 25.77
N VAL A 92 -3.62 -4.54 25.87
CA VAL A 92 -5.06 -4.35 26.12
C VAL A 92 -5.32 -3.74 27.50
N ASP A 93 -4.61 -4.20 28.54
CA ASP A 93 -4.79 -3.71 29.91
C ASP A 93 -4.29 -2.28 30.11
N THR A 94 -3.25 -1.88 29.36
CA THR A 94 -2.56 -0.60 29.56
C THR A 94 -2.96 0.49 28.55
N SER A 95 -3.48 0.12 27.39
CA SER A 95 -3.82 1.06 26.33
C SER A 95 -5.31 1.07 26.02
N ALA A 96 -5.91 2.26 26.07
CA ALA A 96 -7.33 2.43 25.73
C ALA A 96 -7.64 2.10 24.26
N THR A 97 -6.65 2.24 23.37
CA THR A 97 -6.78 1.97 21.93
C THR A 97 -6.32 0.56 21.52
N GLY A 98 -5.71 -0.20 22.43
CA GLY A 98 -5.16 -1.53 22.13
C GLY A 98 -3.91 -1.52 21.22
N THR A 99 -3.17 -0.41 21.15
CA THR A 99 -2.01 -0.24 20.27
C THR A 99 -0.76 0.31 20.94
N ASP A 100 -0.89 0.97 22.09
CA ASP A 100 0.25 1.60 22.76
C ASP A 100 0.99 0.57 23.60
N ASP A 101 2.21 0.22 23.19
CA ASP A 101 3.05 -0.78 23.85
C ASP A 101 4.10 -0.16 24.80
N ARG A 102 4.07 1.17 25.03
CA ARG A 102 5.08 1.90 25.83
C ARG A 102 5.28 1.27 27.21
N TYR A 103 4.20 0.92 27.89
CA TYR A 103 4.24 0.33 29.24
C TYR A 103 4.52 -1.18 29.25
N CYS A 104 4.55 -1.82 28.08
CA CYS A 104 4.66 -3.27 27.91
C CYS A 104 6.04 -3.72 27.40
N SER A 105 7.09 -2.93 27.67
CA SER A 105 8.45 -3.21 27.20
C SER A 105 9.00 -4.58 27.62
N LYS A 106 8.63 -5.08 28.81
CA LYS A 106 9.07 -6.39 29.31
C LYS A 106 8.46 -7.54 28.52
N THR A 107 7.13 -7.54 28.35
CA THR A 107 6.42 -8.58 27.60
C THR A 107 6.77 -8.54 26.12
N ARG A 108 6.96 -7.33 25.56
CA ARG A 108 7.46 -7.13 24.20
C ARG A 108 8.82 -7.80 23.98
N LYS A 109 9.78 -7.55 24.88
CA LYS A 109 11.11 -8.16 24.79
C LYS A 109 11.06 -9.69 24.83
N MET A 110 10.22 -10.26 25.71
CA MET A 110 10.05 -11.72 25.77
C MET A 110 9.50 -12.29 24.45
N PHE A 111 8.55 -11.60 23.82
CA PHE A 111 8.02 -11.98 22.52
C PHE A 111 9.06 -11.83 21.41
N ASP A 112 9.76 -10.70 21.34
CA ASP A 112 10.83 -10.46 20.35
C ASP A 112 11.95 -11.51 20.48
N ASP A 113 12.37 -11.85 21.71
CA ASP A 113 13.38 -12.89 21.98
C ASP A 113 12.92 -14.28 21.50
N CYS A 114 11.62 -14.59 21.63
CA CYS A 114 11.05 -15.85 21.14
C CYS A 114 11.05 -15.91 19.60
N MET A 115 10.63 -14.83 18.95
CA MET A 115 10.62 -14.71 17.49
C MET A 115 12.03 -14.86 16.90
N LEU A 116 13.02 -14.25 17.56
CA LEU A 116 14.42 -14.36 17.16
C LEU A 116 14.93 -15.80 17.29
N LYS A 117 14.64 -16.47 18.42
CA LYS A 117 15.15 -17.83 18.69
C LYS A 117 14.52 -18.92 17.83
N ASN A 118 13.21 -18.85 17.60
CA ASN A 118 12.46 -19.94 16.94
C ASN A 118 12.29 -19.73 15.43
N LEU A 119 12.14 -18.47 15.00
CA LEU A 119 11.81 -18.13 13.62
C LEU A 119 12.92 -17.34 12.92
N ASN A 120 14.03 -17.04 13.62
CA ASN A 120 15.15 -16.23 13.11
C ASN A 120 14.69 -14.86 12.56
N MET A 121 13.63 -14.30 13.13
CA MET A 121 13.09 -13.00 12.74
C MET A 121 13.44 -11.96 13.81
N GLU A 122 14.33 -11.04 13.45
CA GLU A 122 14.62 -9.86 14.28
C GLU A 122 13.57 -8.77 14.04
N ARG A 123 13.25 -8.02 15.09
CA ARG A 123 12.39 -6.84 14.99
C ARG A 123 13.12 -5.75 14.18
N PRO A 124 12.54 -5.25 13.07
CA PRO A 124 13.14 -4.16 12.30
C PRO A 124 13.36 -2.90 13.15
N SER A 125 14.36 -2.11 12.75
CA SER A 125 14.68 -0.85 13.39
C SER A 125 13.54 0.17 13.27
N PHE A 126 13.55 1.16 14.17
CA PHE A 126 12.65 2.29 14.06
C PHE A 126 12.91 3.04 12.74
N GLY A 127 11.86 3.26 11.95
CA GLY A 127 11.95 3.90 10.63
C GLY A 127 12.04 2.93 9.44
N TYR A 128 12.28 1.63 9.65
CA TYR A 128 12.41 0.65 8.57
C TYR A 128 11.21 0.64 7.60
N PHE A 129 9.99 0.81 8.10
CA PHE A 129 8.78 0.84 7.29
C PHE A 129 8.47 2.22 6.67
N CYS A 130 9.20 3.25 7.07
CA CYS A 130 9.07 4.61 6.52
C CYS A 130 9.99 4.85 5.32
N GLU A 131 10.95 3.97 5.09
CA GLU A 131 11.86 4.04 3.96
C GLU A 131 11.11 3.75 2.65
N ALA A 132 11.33 4.60 1.65
CA ALA A 132 10.82 4.36 0.30
C ALA A 132 11.53 3.13 -0.28
N ARG A 133 10.75 2.11 -0.65
CA ARG A 133 11.28 0.88 -1.25
C ARG A 133 10.89 0.78 -2.71
N VAL A 134 11.85 0.36 -3.52
CA VAL A 134 11.63 -0.01 -4.92
C VAL A 134 11.17 -1.47 -4.93
N HIS A 135 10.02 -1.73 -5.53
CA HIS A 135 9.46 -3.08 -5.64
C HIS A 135 9.45 -3.51 -7.10
N ASP A 136 10.15 -4.60 -7.40
CA ASP A 136 10.20 -5.17 -8.73
C ASP A 136 8.98 -6.08 -8.93
N SER A 137 7.98 -5.58 -9.67
CA SER A 137 6.79 -6.34 -9.99
C SER A 137 6.93 -7.08 -11.33
N PRO A 138 6.35 -8.29 -11.46
CA PRO A 138 6.27 -8.98 -12.74
C PRO A 138 5.18 -8.42 -13.66
N ARG A 139 4.31 -7.52 -13.17
CA ARG A 139 3.22 -6.92 -13.95
C ARG A 139 3.77 -5.88 -14.93
N PRO A 140 3.16 -5.76 -16.13
CA PRO A 140 3.45 -4.62 -16.98
C PRO A 140 2.93 -3.34 -16.34
N LYS A 141 3.70 -2.26 -16.46
CA LYS A 141 3.29 -0.92 -16.04
C LYS A 141 2.06 -0.49 -16.85
N PRO A 142 1.05 0.14 -16.23
CA PRO A 142 -0.08 0.67 -16.98
C PRO A 142 0.35 1.71 -18.00
N GLU A 143 -0.34 1.75 -19.13
CA GLU A 143 -0.10 2.78 -20.14
C GLU A 143 -0.42 4.16 -19.55
N PRO A 144 0.44 5.17 -19.77
CA PRO A 144 0.17 6.52 -19.29
C PRO A 144 -1.09 7.06 -19.97
N GLU A 145 -1.98 7.65 -19.17
CA GLU A 145 -3.12 8.38 -19.74
C GLU A 145 -2.57 9.54 -20.59
N PRO A 146 -3.06 9.74 -21.83
CA PRO A 146 -2.55 10.80 -22.68
C PRO A 146 -2.89 12.16 -22.08
N ASP A 147 -1.90 13.05 -21.99
CA ASP A 147 -2.08 14.45 -21.60
C ASP A 147 -3.00 15.15 -22.62
N ARG A 148 -4.30 15.22 -22.31
CA ARG A 148 -5.27 15.94 -23.11
C ARG A 148 -5.33 17.39 -22.65
N PHE A 149 -4.45 18.22 -23.20
CA PHE A 149 -4.62 19.67 -23.11
C PHE A 149 -5.77 20.08 -24.05
N THR A 150 -6.95 20.33 -23.49
CA THR A 150 -8.14 20.74 -24.28
C THR A 150 -7.93 22.08 -24.97
N ASP A 151 -7.11 22.95 -24.38
CA ASP A 151 -6.87 24.32 -24.83
C ASP A 151 -5.47 24.49 -25.43
N ARG A 152 -4.94 23.44 -26.09
CA ARG A 152 -3.64 23.54 -26.77
C ARG A 152 -3.79 24.47 -27.99
N LEU A 153 -3.22 25.67 -27.91
CA LEU A 153 -3.04 26.54 -29.07
C LEU A 153 -2.24 25.79 -30.15
N PRO A 154 -2.55 25.97 -31.45
CA PRO A 154 -1.74 25.44 -32.52
C PRO A 154 -0.28 25.86 -32.35
N ASP A 155 0.65 24.97 -32.66
CA ASP A 155 2.08 25.31 -32.64
C ASP A 155 2.31 26.51 -33.59
N PRO A 156 3.04 27.56 -33.15
CA PRO A 156 3.25 28.74 -33.98
C PRO A 156 4.03 28.37 -35.26
N ALA A 157 3.79 29.12 -36.34
CA ALA A 157 4.50 28.91 -37.60
C ALA A 157 6.02 29.02 -37.40
N ALA A 158 6.79 28.13 -38.03
CA ALA A 158 8.26 28.19 -37.97
C ALA A 158 8.80 29.44 -38.69
N PRO A 159 9.90 30.07 -38.20
CA PRO A 159 10.48 31.24 -38.85
C PRO A 159 11.07 30.91 -40.23
N PRO A 160 11.12 31.88 -41.17
CA PRO A 160 10.81 33.30 -40.98
C PRO A 160 9.30 33.58 -40.95
N TYR A 161 8.87 34.39 -39.98
CA TYR A 161 7.48 34.79 -39.86
C TYR A 161 7.05 35.67 -41.04
N PRO A 162 5.79 35.56 -41.50
CA PRO A 162 5.27 36.46 -42.52
C PRO A 162 5.34 37.91 -42.02
N PRO A 163 5.62 38.90 -42.91
CA PRO A 163 5.63 40.29 -42.51
C PRO A 163 4.26 40.71 -41.95
N PRO A 164 4.21 41.60 -40.95
CA PRO A 164 2.95 42.07 -40.40
C PRO A 164 2.11 42.73 -41.50
N LYS A 165 0.82 42.36 -41.55
CA LYS A 165 -0.11 42.79 -42.62
C LYS A 165 -0.29 44.31 -42.72
N TYR A 166 -0.13 45.00 -41.60
CA TYR A 166 -0.08 46.46 -41.50
C TYR A 166 1.26 46.79 -40.83
N GLN A 167 1.93 47.87 -41.26
CA GLN A 167 3.16 48.34 -40.63
C GLN A 167 2.85 48.76 -39.18
N GLY A 168 2.88 47.79 -38.27
CA GLY A 168 2.59 48.02 -36.86
C GLY A 168 3.72 48.85 -36.24
N ALA A 169 3.34 49.99 -35.67
CA ALA A 169 4.18 50.96 -34.96
C ALA A 169 5.04 51.94 -35.78
N SER A 170 4.87 52.04 -37.11
CA SER A 170 5.15 53.32 -37.77
C SER A 170 3.92 54.18 -37.59
N GLY A 171 3.98 55.18 -36.70
CA GLY A 171 2.89 56.16 -36.56
C GLY A 171 2.48 56.74 -37.91
N PHE A 172 1.27 57.32 -37.99
CA PHE A 172 0.81 58.05 -39.17
C PHE A 172 1.96 58.91 -39.72
N ASN A 173 2.47 58.58 -40.91
CA ASN A 173 3.37 59.48 -41.62
C ASN A 173 2.54 60.71 -42.00
N ILE A 174 2.63 61.76 -41.19
CA ILE A 174 2.10 63.10 -41.47
C ILE A 174 2.91 63.71 -42.61
#